data_AF-A0AAT9HFY0-F1
#
_entry.id   AF-A0AAT9HFY0-F1
#
_cell.length_a   1.000
_cell.length_b   1.000
_cell.length_c   1.000
_cell.angle_alpha   90.00
_cell.angle_beta   90.00
_cell.angle_gamma   90.00
#
_symmetry.space_group_name_H-M   'P 1'
#
loop_
_entity.id
_entity.type
_entity.pdbx_description
1 polymer ?
#
loop_
_entity_poly.entity_id
_entity_poly.type
_entity_poly.pdbx_seq_one_letter_code
_entity_poly.pdbx_strand_id
1 'polypeptide(L)'
;MLAQLEALESRFAEFDDVLGELADRRTEIYEAFSARKQSLTDARARRAEQLASAAVRVLETITRRSAGLADTDAVSTYFASDPLVTKVRRTAGELRELGDRVRAEELDGRLRSARQEAARALRDRTDLYADGGRAIRLGGHRFAVSTQPLDLTVVPHGDGLALALTGTDYRAPVTDPALLADRPLWNRHLPSESPGVYRAEHLAARLLHEPGPDALAAAGDLAALVRRTAEETYDEGYERGVHDHDATAILTAVLPLYDGAGLLRHEPAARAHALLYWAHGTTAEERADLTRRARSLARVRDAFGPPPALDALRAELAQALGSGTPAPARKLPPRTSSTNSPPAPRASSSAPAPARSSTPSAARPPPTPSTTTSPSRRPHRPPPAGRGLADRVRHGDRGQADRR
;
A
#
# COMPACT_ATOMS: atom_id res chain seq x y z
N MET A 1 65.23 48.43 -19.42
CA MET A 1 65.69 47.13 -19.94
C MET A 1 66.03 47.25 -21.42
N LEU A 2 65.08 47.30 -22.36
CA LEU A 2 65.39 47.44 -23.80
C LEU A 2 66.15 48.74 -24.14
N ALA A 3 65.69 49.88 -23.63
CA ALA A 3 66.40 51.17 -23.77
C ALA A 3 67.78 51.20 -23.08
N GLN A 4 68.04 50.30 -22.12
CA GLN A 4 69.35 50.19 -21.47
C GLN A 4 70.32 49.33 -22.30
N LEU A 5 69.81 48.32 -23.02
CA LEU A 5 70.58 47.55 -23.99
C LEU A 5 70.96 48.42 -25.20
N GLU A 6 70.03 49.23 -25.68
CA GLU A 6 70.27 50.18 -26.77
C GLU A 6 71.31 51.25 -26.38
N ALA A 7 71.28 51.72 -25.13
CA ALA A 7 72.31 52.61 -24.60
C ALA A 7 73.69 51.93 -24.48
N LEU A 8 73.74 50.63 -24.16
CA LEU A 8 74.97 49.85 -24.10
C LEU A 8 75.54 49.58 -25.51
N GLU A 9 74.69 49.26 -26.49
CA GLU A 9 75.08 49.13 -27.90
C GLU A 9 75.74 50.43 -28.40
N SER A 10 75.19 51.60 -28.05
CA SER A 10 75.78 52.90 -28.43
C SER A 10 77.12 53.20 -27.75
N ARG A 11 77.35 52.68 -26.53
CA ARG A 11 78.53 52.96 -25.71
C ARG A 11 79.71 52.04 -26.02
N PHE A 12 79.46 50.87 -26.60
CA PHE A 12 80.47 49.88 -26.98
C PHE A 12 80.58 49.69 -28.50
N ALA A 13 80.23 50.72 -29.27
CA ALA A 13 80.16 50.68 -30.73
C ALA A 13 81.50 50.34 -31.46
N GLU A 14 82.64 50.41 -30.77
CA GLU A 14 83.98 50.13 -31.32
C GLU A 14 84.43 48.66 -31.14
N PHE A 15 83.63 47.82 -30.47
CA PHE A 15 83.97 46.42 -30.17
C PHE A 15 82.96 45.45 -30.80
N ASP A 16 83.26 44.95 -32.01
CA ASP A 16 82.35 44.09 -32.79
C ASP A 16 81.88 42.82 -32.05
N ASP A 17 82.77 42.15 -31.29
CA ASP A 17 82.41 40.95 -30.53
C ASP A 17 81.35 41.24 -29.45
N VAL A 18 81.46 42.40 -28.78
CA VAL A 18 80.52 42.84 -27.74
C VAL A 18 79.17 43.21 -28.36
N LEU A 19 79.16 43.80 -29.56
CA LEU A 19 77.94 44.11 -30.29
C LEU A 19 77.17 42.85 -30.71
N GLY A 20 77.88 41.78 -31.09
CA GLY A 20 77.29 40.46 -31.38
C GLY A 20 76.57 39.89 -30.16
N GLU A 21 77.24 39.81 -29.02
CA GLU A 21 76.65 39.31 -27.77
C GLU A 21 75.46 40.17 -27.29
N LEU A 22 75.54 41.50 -27.45
CA LEU A 22 74.43 42.41 -27.10
C LEU A 22 73.21 42.19 -28.03
N ALA A 23 73.42 41.96 -29.32
CA ALA A 23 72.36 41.69 -30.28
C ALA A 23 71.66 40.35 -30.01
N ASP A 24 72.43 39.31 -29.69
CA ASP A 24 71.91 38.00 -29.27
C ASP A 24 71.08 38.17 -27.99
N ARG A 25 71.62 38.88 -27.00
CA ARG A 25 70.93 39.10 -25.73
C ARG A 25 69.64 39.91 -25.89
N ARG A 26 69.63 40.90 -26.79
CA ARG A 26 68.42 41.66 -27.15
C ARG A 26 67.36 40.75 -27.77
N THR A 27 67.75 39.86 -28.66
CA THR A 27 66.86 38.90 -29.32
C THR A 27 66.24 37.95 -28.29
N GLU A 28 67.07 37.34 -27.42
CA GLU A 28 66.59 36.47 -26.32
C GLU A 28 65.59 37.20 -25.40
N ILE A 29 65.87 38.45 -25.07
CA ILE A 29 65.00 39.26 -24.22
C ILE A 29 63.68 39.55 -24.93
N TYR A 30 63.70 39.93 -26.21
CA TYR A 30 62.47 40.14 -26.99
C TYR A 30 61.63 38.87 -27.12
N GLU A 31 62.26 37.72 -27.37
CA GLU A 31 61.57 36.43 -27.43
C GLU A 31 60.94 36.07 -26.08
N ALA A 32 61.67 36.23 -24.97
CA ALA A 32 61.16 35.98 -23.64
C ALA A 32 59.98 36.89 -23.27
N PHE A 33 60.06 38.19 -23.59
CA PHE A 33 58.95 39.13 -23.38
C PHE A 33 57.76 38.82 -24.27
N SER A 34 57.98 38.45 -25.53
CA SER A 34 56.92 38.09 -26.48
C SER A 34 56.22 36.80 -26.06
N ALA A 35 56.97 35.77 -25.67
CA ALA A 35 56.44 34.52 -25.12
C ALA A 35 55.66 34.77 -23.82
N ARG A 36 56.18 35.62 -22.93
CA ARG A 36 55.48 35.99 -21.69
C ARG A 36 54.19 36.76 -21.97
N LYS A 37 54.20 37.69 -22.91
CA LYS A 37 53.01 38.44 -23.36
C LYS A 37 51.97 37.48 -23.95
N GLN A 38 52.39 36.53 -24.78
CA GLN A 38 51.49 35.53 -25.36
C GLN A 38 50.88 34.65 -24.26
N SER A 39 51.69 34.12 -23.34
CA SER A 39 51.23 33.31 -22.22
C SER A 39 50.20 34.04 -21.34
N LEU A 40 50.42 35.33 -21.04
CA LEU A 40 49.47 36.15 -20.29
C LEU A 40 48.17 36.40 -21.06
N THR A 41 48.26 36.60 -22.38
CA THR A 41 47.10 36.78 -23.26
C THR A 41 46.26 35.50 -23.31
N ASP A 42 46.89 34.34 -23.47
CA ASP A 42 46.22 33.04 -23.48
C ASP A 42 45.56 32.72 -22.13
N ALA A 43 46.23 33.03 -21.02
CA ALA A 43 45.68 32.84 -19.68
C ALA A 43 44.43 33.72 -19.46
N ARG A 44 44.48 34.98 -19.92
CA ARG A 44 43.34 35.91 -19.88
C ARG A 44 42.18 35.43 -20.75
N ALA A 45 42.46 34.95 -21.96
CA ALA A 45 41.45 34.41 -22.87
C ALA A 45 40.76 33.16 -22.29
N ARG A 46 41.54 32.20 -21.77
CA ARG A 46 41.00 31.00 -21.10
C ARG A 46 40.13 31.33 -19.90
N ARG A 47 40.54 32.32 -19.08
CA ARG A 47 39.75 32.78 -17.94
C ARG A 47 38.42 33.39 -18.39
N ALA A 48 38.43 34.24 -19.42
CA ALA A 48 37.22 34.83 -19.97
C ALA A 48 36.26 33.77 -20.52
N GLU A 49 36.77 32.76 -21.23
CA GLU A 49 35.97 31.65 -21.75
C GLU A 49 35.32 30.81 -20.64
N GLN A 50 36.08 30.47 -19.59
CA GLN A 50 35.56 29.74 -18.43
C GLN A 50 34.44 30.52 -17.72
N LEU A 51 34.61 31.83 -17.54
CA LEU A 51 33.60 32.71 -16.96
C LEU A 51 32.34 32.77 -17.83
N ALA A 52 32.49 32.93 -19.14
CA ALA A 52 31.37 32.97 -20.07
C ALA A 52 30.59 31.63 -20.08
N SER A 53 31.28 30.50 -20.17
CA SER A 53 30.67 29.15 -20.12
C SER A 53 29.92 28.90 -18.81
N ALA A 54 30.46 29.37 -17.67
CA ALA A 54 29.78 29.29 -16.39
C ALA A 54 28.50 30.16 -16.37
N ALA A 55 28.57 31.38 -16.91
CA ALA A 55 27.42 32.29 -16.96
C ALA A 55 26.29 31.78 -17.87
N VAL A 56 26.61 31.12 -18.99
CA VAL A 56 25.60 30.53 -19.89
C VAL A 56 24.78 29.44 -19.19
N ARG A 57 25.41 28.56 -18.40
CA ARG A 57 24.69 27.54 -17.61
C ARG A 57 23.78 28.16 -16.54
N VAL A 58 24.21 29.27 -15.95
CA VAL A 58 23.37 30.03 -15.01
C VAL A 58 22.17 30.65 -15.74
N LEU A 59 22.36 31.19 -16.96
CA LEU A 59 21.30 31.72 -17.80
C LEU A 59 20.23 30.68 -18.17
N GLU A 60 20.61 29.44 -18.45
CA GLU A 60 19.67 28.32 -18.69
C GLU A 60 18.80 28.04 -17.46
N THR A 61 19.37 28.18 -16.26
CA THR A 61 18.60 28.02 -15.02
C THR A 61 17.66 29.20 -14.79
N ILE A 62 18.11 30.42 -15.09
CA ILE A 62 17.29 31.63 -15.01
C ILE A 62 16.08 31.53 -15.94
N THR A 63 16.29 31.18 -17.21
CA THR A 63 15.22 31.01 -18.20
C THR A 63 14.19 29.97 -17.74
N ARG A 64 14.63 28.78 -17.33
CA ARG A 64 13.74 27.72 -16.81
C ARG A 64 12.92 28.17 -15.59
N ARG A 65 13.53 28.87 -14.63
CA ARG A 65 12.82 29.36 -13.43
C ARG A 65 11.83 30.47 -13.77
N SER A 66 12.21 31.38 -14.66
CA SER A 66 11.38 32.51 -15.05
C SER A 66 10.09 32.10 -15.79
N ALA A 67 10.09 30.96 -16.47
CA ALA A 67 8.93 30.45 -17.20
C ALA A 67 7.74 30.07 -16.29
N GLY A 68 7.99 29.73 -15.03
CA GLY A 68 6.96 29.33 -14.05
C GLY A 68 6.43 30.44 -13.16
N LEU A 69 6.88 31.70 -13.35
CA LEU A 69 6.46 32.81 -12.50
C LEU A 69 4.98 33.14 -12.70
N ALA A 70 4.32 33.51 -11.60
CA ALA A 70 2.86 33.62 -11.51
C ALA A 70 2.31 34.92 -12.11
N ASP A 71 3.03 36.02 -11.96
CA ASP A 71 2.58 37.35 -12.37
C ASP A 71 3.75 38.27 -12.78
N THR A 72 3.40 39.46 -13.28
CA THR A 72 4.35 40.46 -13.81
C THR A 72 5.26 41.03 -12.72
N ASP A 73 4.76 41.12 -11.48
CA ASP A 73 5.55 41.62 -10.34
C ASP A 73 6.61 40.59 -9.94
N ALA A 74 6.25 39.31 -9.90
CA ALA A 74 7.17 38.20 -9.67
C ALA A 74 8.27 38.14 -10.74
N VAL A 75 7.93 38.33 -12.03
CA VAL A 75 8.93 38.45 -13.11
C VAL A 75 9.85 39.65 -12.88
N SER A 76 9.30 40.81 -12.56
CA SER A 76 10.09 42.03 -12.37
C SER A 76 11.03 41.92 -11.17
N THR A 77 10.53 41.39 -10.05
CA THR A 77 11.29 41.13 -8.82
C THR A 77 12.39 40.10 -9.06
N TYR A 78 12.08 38.98 -9.73
CA TYR A 78 13.06 37.94 -10.05
C TYR A 78 14.26 38.50 -10.83
N PHE A 79 14.02 39.26 -11.90
CA PHE A 79 15.10 39.87 -12.68
C PHE A 79 15.76 41.09 -11.98
N ALA A 80 15.15 41.64 -10.94
CA ALA A 80 15.74 42.75 -10.18
C ALA A 80 16.73 42.24 -9.12
N SER A 81 16.32 41.26 -8.31
CA SER A 81 17.00 40.90 -7.06
C SER A 81 17.51 39.46 -6.95
N ASP A 82 17.19 38.57 -7.90
CA ASP A 82 17.62 37.17 -7.77
C ASP A 82 19.16 37.03 -7.78
N PRO A 83 19.74 36.20 -6.88
CA PRO A 83 21.18 35.99 -6.80
C PRO A 83 21.81 35.45 -8.09
N LEU A 84 21.10 34.64 -8.87
CA LEU A 84 21.60 34.10 -10.14
C LEU A 84 21.69 35.20 -11.19
N VAL A 85 20.70 36.08 -11.27
CA VAL A 85 20.71 37.24 -12.17
C VAL A 85 21.85 38.19 -11.80
N THR A 86 22.02 38.45 -10.51
CA THR A 86 23.14 39.25 -9.98
C THR A 86 24.49 38.62 -10.32
N LYS A 87 24.61 37.29 -10.21
CA LYS A 87 25.83 36.55 -10.56
C LYS A 87 26.18 36.70 -12.05
N VAL A 88 25.21 36.62 -12.96
CA VAL A 88 25.45 36.81 -14.40
C VAL A 88 25.88 38.26 -14.70
N ARG A 89 25.23 39.28 -14.11
CA ARG A 89 25.65 40.68 -14.25
C ARG A 89 27.07 40.92 -13.76
N ARG A 90 27.43 40.33 -12.62
CA ARG A 90 28.80 40.38 -12.06
C ARG A 90 29.81 39.74 -13.01
N THR A 91 29.50 38.57 -13.57
CA THR A 91 30.37 37.92 -14.55
C THR A 91 30.52 38.73 -15.83
N ALA A 92 29.47 39.40 -16.31
CA ALA A 92 29.60 40.37 -17.40
C ALA A 92 30.53 41.53 -17.03
N GLY A 93 30.48 42.01 -15.78
CA GLY A 93 31.45 42.97 -15.22
C GLY A 93 32.90 42.48 -15.31
N GLU A 94 33.16 41.28 -14.79
CA GLU A 94 34.49 40.64 -14.84
C GLU A 94 34.99 40.45 -16.28
N LEU A 95 34.12 40.09 -17.22
CA LEU A 95 34.50 39.98 -18.64
C LEU A 95 34.92 41.34 -19.24
N ARG A 96 34.26 42.44 -18.86
CA ARG A 96 34.67 43.79 -19.29
C ARG A 96 36.02 44.19 -18.72
N GLU A 97 36.29 43.86 -17.45
CA GLU A 97 37.61 44.06 -16.83
C GLU A 97 38.70 43.23 -17.52
N LEU A 98 38.36 42.00 -17.93
CA LEU A 98 39.19 41.14 -18.78
C LEU A 98 39.17 41.55 -20.26
N GLY A 99 38.59 42.70 -20.64
CA GLY A 99 38.62 43.26 -21.99
C GLY A 99 37.82 42.49 -23.03
N ASP A 100 37.05 41.48 -22.62
CA ASP A 100 36.16 40.71 -23.47
C ASP A 100 34.76 41.34 -23.47
N ARG A 101 34.66 42.50 -24.14
CA ARG A 101 33.41 43.30 -24.17
C ARG A 101 32.29 42.60 -24.93
N VAL A 102 32.61 41.89 -26.00
CA VAL A 102 31.62 41.19 -26.84
C VAL A 102 30.87 40.15 -26.03
N ARG A 103 31.58 39.29 -25.29
CA ARG A 103 30.91 38.28 -24.45
C ARG A 103 30.14 38.91 -23.30
N ALA A 104 30.62 40.00 -22.72
CA ALA A 104 29.89 40.73 -21.69
C ALA A 104 28.55 41.27 -22.21
N GLU A 105 28.54 41.89 -23.40
CA GLU A 105 27.32 42.40 -24.06
C GLU A 105 26.36 41.28 -24.43
N GLU A 106 26.88 40.12 -24.86
CA GLU A 106 26.07 38.94 -25.13
C GLU A 106 25.34 38.44 -23.88
N LEU A 107 26.01 38.38 -22.72
CA LEU A 107 25.37 37.99 -21.46
C LEU A 107 24.24 38.95 -21.05
N ASP A 108 24.46 40.26 -21.19
CA ASP A 108 23.42 41.26 -20.92
C ASP A 108 22.24 41.15 -21.91
N GLY A 109 22.55 40.88 -23.18
CA GLY A 109 21.55 40.65 -24.23
C GLY A 109 20.69 39.43 -23.93
N ARG A 110 21.32 38.31 -23.53
CA ARG A 110 20.62 37.07 -23.14
C ARG A 110 19.78 37.27 -21.88
N LEU A 111 20.25 38.01 -20.88
CA LEU A 111 19.45 38.37 -19.70
C LEU A 111 18.20 39.18 -20.07
N ARG A 112 18.35 40.20 -20.93
CA ARG A 112 17.22 41.01 -21.41
C ARG A 112 16.22 40.16 -22.20
N SER A 113 16.72 39.29 -23.07
CA SER A 113 15.89 38.38 -23.87
C SER A 113 15.10 37.42 -22.98
N ALA A 114 15.75 36.81 -21.97
CA ALA A 114 15.08 35.94 -21.00
C ALA A 114 13.94 36.66 -20.25
N ARG A 115 14.15 37.92 -19.87
CA ARG A 115 13.10 38.73 -19.22
C ARG A 115 11.91 38.99 -20.15
N GLN A 116 12.18 39.36 -21.41
CA GLN A 116 11.12 39.63 -22.39
C GLN A 116 10.33 38.36 -22.70
N GLU A 117 11.00 37.22 -22.82
CA GLU A 117 10.37 35.95 -23.11
C GLU A 117 9.50 35.46 -21.94
N ALA A 118 9.99 35.57 -20.70
CA ALA A 118 9.17 35.29 -19.51
C ALA A 118 7.91 36.16 -19.45
N ALA A 119 8.02 37.45 -19.80
CA ALA A 119 6.87 38.36 -19.83
C ALA A 119 5.89 38.09 -20.99
N ARG A 120 6.35 37.51 -22.11
CA ARG A 120 5.48 37.05 -23.21
C ARG A 120 4.77 35.76 -22.82
N ALA A 121 5.52 34.76 -22.38
CA ALA A 121 4.96 33.47 -21.95
C ALA A 121 3.93 33.61 -20.82
N LEU A 122 4.15 34.56 -19.89
CA LEU A 122 3.16 34.90 -18.87
C LEU A 122 1.88 35.48 -19.49
N ARG A 123 2.00 36.45 -20.40
CA ARG A 123 0.85 37.05 -21.08
C ARG A 123 0.06 36.03 -21.87
N ASP A 124 0.75 35.21 -22.66
CA ASP A 124 0.12 34.15 -23.45
C ASP A 124 -0.64 33.18 -22.54
N ARG A 125 -0.05 32.81 -21.40
CA ARG A 125 -0.71 31.96 -20.40
C ARG A 125 -1.95 32.64 -19.79
N THR A 126 -1.86 33.91 -19.41
CA THR A 126 -3.01 34.64 -18.85
C THR A 126 -4.10 34.91 -19.87
N ASP A 127 -3.75 35.07 -21.14
CA ASP A 127 -4.69 35.32 -22.23
C ASP A 127 -5.42 34.04 -22.66
N LEU A 128 -4.68 32.92 -22.69
CA LEU A 128 -5.22 31.60 -23.02
C LEU A 128 -6.03 31.00 -21.87
N TYR A 129 -5.51 31.04 -20.63
CA TYR A 129 -6.14 30.39 -19.50
C TYR A 129 -7.02 31.35 -18.69
N ALA A 130 -8.31 31.09 -18.69
CA ALA A 130 -9.29 31.72 -17.82
C ALA A 130 -9.53 30.87 -16.55
N ASP A 131 -10.20 31.46 -15.57
CA ASP A 131 -10.72 30.77 -14.37
C ASP A 131 -9.66 29.97 -13.58
N GLY A 132 -8.42 30.47 -13.56
CA GLY A 132 -7.30 29.87 -12.83
C GLY A 132 -6.70 28.63 -13.48
N GLY A 133 -6.76 28.51 -14.82
CA GLY A 133 -6.21 27.35 -15.55
C GLY A 133 -7.24 26.26 -15.88
N ARG A 134 -8.50 26.44 -15.44
CA ARG A 134 -9.59 25.47 -15.64
C ARG A 134 -10.35 25.66 -16.94
N ALA A 135 -10.13 26.77 -17.63
CA ALA A 135 -10.72 27.01 -18.93
C ALA A 135 -9.70 27.62 -19.90
N ILE A 136 -9.72 27.19 -21.16
CA ILE A 136 -9.01 27.87 -22.24
C ILE A 136 -10.00 28.74 -23.00
N ARG A 137 -9.66 30.00 -23.22
CA ARG A 137 -10.45 30.94 -24.03
C ARG A 137 -9.85 31.05 -25.43
N LEU A 138 -10.61 30.64 -26.44
CA LEU A 138 -10.26 30.84 -27.86
C LEU A 138 -11.35 31.71 -28.50
N GLY A 139 -11.03 32.97 -28.75
CA GLY A 139 -12.00 33.96 -29.21
C GLY A 139 -13.13 34.17 -28.19
N GLY A 140 -14.38 33.99 -28.62
CA GLY A 140 -15.57 34.05 -27.76
C GLY A 140 -15.91 32.74 -27.04
N HIS A 141 -15.18 31.65 -27.31
CA HIS A 141 -15.48 30.32 -26.77
C HIS A 141 -14.62 29.99 -25.55
N ARG A 142 -15.20 29.27 -24.60
CA ARG A 142 -14.51 28.73 -23.43
C ARG A 142 -14.53 27.21 -23.48
N PHE A 143 -13.36 26.59 -23.32
CA PHE A 143 -13.20 25.14 -23.27
C PHE A 143 -12.78 24.74 -21.87
N ALA A 144 -13.48 23.79 -21.25
CA ALA A 144 -13.08 23.25 -19.96
C ALA A 144 -11.77 22.46 -20.11
N VAL A 145 -10.83 22.71 -19.19
CA VAL A 145 -9.58 21.95 -19.09
C VAL A 145 -9.66 21.11 -17.84
N SER A 146 -9.63 19.78 -18.01
CA SER A 146 -9.38 18.87 -16.91
C SER A 146 -7.88 18.72 -16.71
N THR A 147 -7.40 19.04 -15.51
CA THR A 147 -6.01 18.79 -15.08
C THR A 147 -5.91 17.56 -14.18
N GLN A 148 -7.02 16.82 -14.00
CA GLN A 148 -7.01 15.57 -13.23
C GLN A 148 -6.18 14.51 -13.98
N PRO A 149 -5.37 13.72 -13.27
CA PRO A 149 -4.71 12.57 -13.85
C PRO A 149 -5.72 11.64 -14.52
N LEU A 150 -5.34 11.12 -15.69
CA LEU A 150 -6.12 10.10 -16.39
C LEU A 150 -5.82 8.75 -15.75
N ASP A 151 -6.86 8.11 -15.22
CA ASP A 151 -6.81 6.80 -14.59
C ASP A 151 -7.64 5.80 -15.40
N LEU A 152 -7.15 4.57 -15.49
CA LEU A 152 -7.88 3.46 -16.11
C LEU A 152 -8.69 2.73 -15.04
N THR A 153 -10.00 2.64 -15.24
CA THR A 153 -10.93 1.99 -14.30
C THR A 153 -11.78 0.96 -15.02
N VAL A 154 -12.26 -0.05 -14.31
CA VAL A 154 -13.23 -1.01 -14.83
C VAL A 154 -14.61 -0.61 -14.32
N VAL A 155 -15.55 -0.41 -15.22
CA VAL A 155 -16.91 0.02 -14.90
C VAL A 155 -17.95 -0.88 -15.57
N PRO A 156 -19.14 -1.05 -14.97
CA PRO A 156 -20.27 -1.66 -15.65
C PRO A 156 -20.62 -0.89 -16.94
N HIS A 157 -20.87 -1.61 -18.03
CA HIS A 157 -21.29 -1.02 -19.31
C HIS A 157 -22.26 -1.97 -20.03
N GLY A 158 -23.55 -1.60 -20.04
CA GLY A 158 -24.61 -2.49 -20.55
C GLY A 158 -24.68 -3.79 -19.75
N ASP A 159 -24.59 -4.92 -20.43
CA ASP A 159 -24.57 -6.26 -19.83
C ASP A 159 -23.17 -6.76 -19.44
N GLY A 160 -22.13 -5.96 -19.70
CA GLY A 160 -20.71 -6.30 -19.59
C GLY A 160 -19.91 -5.36 -18.68
N LEU A 161 -18.59 -5.52 -18.70
CA LEU A 161 -17.63 -4.56 -18.14
C LEU A 161 -16.92 -3.80 -19.26
N ALA A 162 -16.54 -2.56 -19.00
CA ALA A 162 -15.69 -1.77 -19.88
C ALA A 162 -14.54 -1.13 -19.10
N LEU A 163 -13.39 -1.03 -19.75
CA LEU A 163 -12.29 -0.16 -19.35
C LEU A 163 -12.68 1.28 -19.69
N ALA A 164 -12.67 2.15 -18.70
CA ALA A 164 -12.96 3.57 -18.80
C ALA A 164 -11.74 4.39 -18.43
N LEU A 165 -11.44 5.42 -19.22
CA LEU A 165 -10.41 6.41 -18.90
C LEU A 165 -11.09 7.62 -18.23
N THR A 166 -10.72 7.91 -16.98
CA THR A 166 -11.31 9.01 -16.20
C THR A 166 -11.14 10.34 -16.92
N GLY A 167 -12.10 11.24 -16.77
CA GLY A 167 -12.09 12.55 -17.44
C GLY A 167 -12.34 12.51 -18.96
N THR A 168 -12.67 11.34 -19.53
CA THR A 168 -13.02 11.17 -20.94
C THR A 168 -14.25 10.27 -21.13
N ASP A 169 -14.84 10.35 -22.33
CA ASP A 169 -15.91 9.44 -22.75
C ASP A 169 -15.37 8.12 -23.33
N TYR A 170 -14.04 7.88 -23.24
CA TYR A 170 -13.45 6.66 -23.76
C TYR A 170 -13.91 5.44 -22.95
N ARG A 171 -14.41 4.42 -23.67
CA ARG A 171 -14.82 3.13 -23.15
C ARG A 171 -14.35 2.03 -24.10
N ALA A 172 -13.75 0.97 -23.56
CA ALA A 172 -13.37 -0.22 -24.31
C ALA A 172 -13.94 -1.46 -23.60
N PRO A 173 -14.69 -2.34 -24.29
CA PRO A 173 -15.29 -3.51 -23.66
C PRO A 173 -14.20 -4.46 -23.14
N VAL A 174 -14.44 -5.05 -21.98
CA VAL A 174 -13.60 -6.11 -21.41
C VAL A 174 -13.87 -7.41 -22.16
N THR A 175 -12.83 -8.01 -22.75
CA THR A 175 -12.93 -9.26 -23.52
C THR A 175 -12.23 -10.44 -22.86
N ASP A 176 -11.64 -10.26 -21.68
CA ASP A 176 -10.89 -11.32 -20.99
C ASP A 176 -11.82 -12.46 -20.51
N PRO A 177 -11.62 -13.71 -20.96
CA PRO A 177 -12.52 -14.81 -20.62
C PRO A 177 -12.58 -15.15 -19.12
N ALA A 178 -11.49 -14.95 -18.38
CA ALA A 178 -11.48 -15.24 -16.94
C ALA A 178 -12.35 -14.23 -16.19
N LEU A 179 -12.21 -12.93 -16.51
CA LEU A 179 -13.04 -11.89 -15.91
C LEU A 179 -14.53 -12.00 -16.30
N LEU A 180 -14.81 -12.46 -17.52
CA LEU A 180 -16.18 -12.76 -17.98
C LEU A 180 -16.81 -13.97 -17.28
N ALA A 181 -16.01 -14.98 -16.91
CA ALA A 181 -16.50 -16.14 -16.15
C ALA A 181 -16.98 -15.74 -14.74
N ASP A 182 -16.37 -14.70 -14.16
CA ASP A 182 -16.70 -14.18 -12.83
C ASP A 182 -17.88 -13.18 -12.81
N ARG A 183 -18.71 -13.16 -13.87
CA ARG A 183 -19.92 -12.31 -13.95
C ARG A 183 -20.81 -12.32 -12.70
N PRO A 184 -21.03 -13.46 -11.99
CA PRO A 184 -21.80 -13.46 -10.75
C PRO A 184 -21.20 -12.61 -9.62
N LEU A 185 -19.89 -12.33 -9.68
CA LEU A 185 -19.15 -11.58 -8.66
C LEU A 185 -19.08 -10.07 -8.96
N TRP A 186 -19.44 -9.61 -10.16
CA TRP A 186 -19.26 -8.21 -10.56
C TRP A 186 -20.05 -7.21 -9.71
N ASN A 187 -21.21 -7.62 -9.19
CA ASN A 187 -22.05 -6.79 -8.33
C ASN A 187 -21.74 -6.98 -6.84
N ARG A 188 -20.66 -7.70 -6.51
CA ARG A 188 -20.22 -7.94 -5.13
C ARG A 188 -19.22 -6.86 -4.74
N HIS A 189 -19.71 -5.84 -4.05
CA HIS A 189 -18.88 -4.73 -3.59
C HIS A 189 -18.04 -5.07 -2.36
N LEU A 190 -18.47 -6.05 -1.55
CA LEU A 190 -17.81 -6.43 -0.30
C LEU A 190 -17.60 -7.94 -0.22
N PRO A 191 -16.49 -8.41 0.39
CA PRO A 191 -16.30 -9.82 0.70
C PRO A 191 -17.35 -10.37 1.66
N SER A 192 -17.92 -9.54 2.53
CA SER A 192 -18.88 -9.95 3.56
C SER A 192 -20.33 -10.03 3.10
N GLU A 193 -20.65 -9.62 1.88
CA GLU A 193 -22.03 -9.46 1.42
C GLU A 193 -22.27 -10.09 0.05
N SER A 194 -23.44 -10.66 -0.14
CA SER A 194 -23.97 -11.03 -1.45
C SER A 194 -25.51 -10.98 -1.40
N PRO A 195 -26.21 -11.07 -2.56
CA PRO A 195 -27.68 -11.14 -2.57
C PRO A 195 -28.28 -12.29 -1.74
N GLY A 196 -27.49 -13.31 -1.39
CA GLY A 196 -27.92 -14.45 -0.58
C GLY A 196 -27.22 -14.58 0.77
N VAL A 197 -26.35 -13.64 1.15
CA VAL A 197 -25.60 -13.68 2.42
C VAL A 197 -25.51 -12.27 3.00
N TYR A 198 -26.09 -12.10 4.17
CA TYR A 198 -26.01 -10.85 4.92
C TYR A 198 -24.67 -10.72 5.66
N ARG A 199 -24.19 -9.49 5.87
CA ARG A 199 -22.88 -9.24 6.51
C ARG A 199 -22.77 -9.87 7.90
N ALA A 200 -23.82 -9.79 8.71
CA ALA A 200 -23.79 -10.39 10.04
C ALA A 200 -23.72 -11.93 10.01
N GLU A 201 -24.35 -12.56 9.01
CA GLU A 201 -24.27 -14.01 8.82
C GLU A 201 -22.87 -14.42 8.40
N HIS A 202 -22.23 -13.65 7.52
CA HIS A 202 -20.83 -13.86 7.16
C HIS A 202 -19.90 -13.73 8.37
N LEU A 203 -20.07 -12.69 9.19
CA LEU A 203 -19.31 -12.49 10.42
C LEU A 203 -19.49 -13.64 11.40
N ALA A 204 -20.73 -14.08 11.63
CA ALA A 204 -21.03 -15.22 12.49
C ALA A 204 -20.41 -16.52 11.95
N ALA A 205 -20.52 -16.78 10.65
CA ALA A 205 -19.93 -17.95 10.01
C ALA A 205 -18.40 -17.95 10.10
N ARG A 206 -17.75 -16.79 9.88
CA ARG A 206 -16.31 -16.62 10.07
C ARG A 206 -15.89 -16.97 11.49
N LEU A 207 -16.56 -16.39 12.50
CA LEU A 207 -16.28 -16.64 13.90
C LEU A 207 -16.49 -18.10 14.32
N LEU A 208 -17.50 -18.78 13.76
CA LEU A 208 -17.73 -20.22 13.93
C LEU A 208 -16.64 -21.09 13.30
N HIS A 209 -15.97 -20.60 12.26
CA HIS A 209 -14.84 -21.29 11.66
C HIS A 209 -13.55 -21.02 12.44
N GLU A 210 -13.27 -19.75 12.72
CA GLU A 210 -12.12 -19.28 13.45
C GLU A 210 -12.49 -18.00 14.23
N PRO A 211 -12.39 -18.00 15.58
CA PRO A 211 -11.64 -18.94 16.42
C PRO A 211 -12.37 -20.27 16.71
N GLY A 212 -13.62 -20.43 16.29
CA GLY A 212 -14.37 -21.67 16.43
C GLY A 212 -15.34 -21.70 17.63
N PRO A 213 -16.29 -22.65 17.65
CA PRO A 213 -17.40 -22.66 18.59
C PRO A 213 -16.96 -22.77 20.07
N ASP A 214 -15.91 -23.55 20.35
CA ASP A 214 -15.41 -23.75 21.72
C ASP A 214 -14.84 -22.44 22.30
N ALA A 215 -14.10 -21.68 21.49
CA ALA A 215 -13.54 -20.39 21.87
C ALA A 215 -14.65 -19.33 22.05
N LEU A 216 -15.66 -19.36 21.19
CA LEU A 216 -16.83 -18.48 21.30
C LEU A 216 -17.66 -18.79 22.55
N ALA A 217 -17.88 -20.07 22.86
CA ALA A 217 -18.61 -20.51 24.05
C ALA A 217 -17.86 -20.18 25.36
N ALA A 218 -16.52 -20.22 25.32
CA ALA A 218 -15.66 -19.82 26.44
C ALA A 218 -15.53 -18.29 26.60
N ALA A 219 -16.01 -17.49 25.65
CA ALA A 219 -15.92 -16.05 25.72
C ALA A 219 -16.83 -15.52 26.84
N GLY A 220 -16.23 -14.88 27.85
CA GLY A 220 -16.99 -14.26 28.95
C GLY A 220 -17.92 -13.12 28.50
N ASP A 221 -17.61 -12.49 27.37
CA ASP A 221 -18.46 -11.51 26.69
C ASP A 221 -18.40 -11.72 25.18
N LEU A 222 -19.36 -12.51 24.66
CA LEU A 222 -19.48 -12.82 23.24
C LEU A 222 -19.73 -11.55 22.41
N ALA A 223 -20.57 -10.63 22.88
CA ALA A 223 -20.89 -9.42 22.15
C ALA A 223 -19.66 -8.51 21.99
N ALA A 224 -18.83 -8.38 23.03
CA ALA A 224 -17.59 -7.63 22.93
C ALA A 224 -16.57 -8.31 22.02
N LEU A 225 -16.51 -9.64 21.97
CA LEU A 225 -15.65 -10.35 21.03
C LEU A 225 -16.07 -10.11 19.58
N VAL A 226 -17.35 -10.31 19.27
CA VAL A 226 -17.91 -10.09 17.92
C VAL A 226 -17.68 -8.66 17.47
N ARG A 227 -17.95 -7.68 18.33
CA ARG A 227 -17.72 -6.26 18.03
C ARG A 227 -16.26 -5.95 17.72
N ARG A 228 -15.31 -6.46 18.53
CA ARG A 228 -13.89 -6.28 18.24
C ARG A 228 -13.49 -6.87 16.89
N THR A 229 -13.95 -8.07 16.57
CA THR A 229 -13.66 -8.70 15.27
C THR A 229 -14.24 -7.91 14.10
N ALA A 230 -15.45 -7.37 14.23
CA ALA A 230 -16.04 -6.49 13.23
C ALA A 230 -15.22 -5.20 13.03
N GLU A 231 -14.72 -4.61 14.12
CA GLU A 231 -13.90 -3.38 14.09
C GLU A 231 -12.49 -3.61 13.51
N GLU A 232 -11.90 -4.78 13.74
CA GLU A 232 -10.59 -5.17 13.17
C GLU A 232 -10.67 -5.44 11.66
N THR A 233 -11.85 -5.78 11.15
CA THR A 233 -12.07 -6.16 9.74
C THR A 233 -12.65 -5.00 8.93
N TYR A 234 -11.85 -3.94 8.77
CA TYR A 234 -12.28 -2.66 8.18
C TYR A 234 -12.62 -2.73 6.69
N ASP A 235 -12.11 -3.73 5.97
CA ASP A 235 -12.32 -3.96 4.55
C ASP A 235 -13.61 -4.73 4.22
N GLU A 236 -14.30 -5.24 5.24
CA GLU A 236 -15.56 -5.99 5.10
C GLU A 236 -16.81 -5.13 5.36
N GLY A 237 -16.66 -3.83 5.61
CA GLY A 237 -17.78 -2.88 5.65
C GLY A 237 -18.79 -3.15 6.78
N TYR A 238 -18.34 -3.56 7.96
CA TYR A 238 -19.24 -3.76 9.10
C TYR A 238 -19.75 -2.43 9.70
N GLU A 239 -21.05 -2.35 10.00
CA GLU A 239 -21.66 -1.22 10.68
C GLU A 239 -21.84 -1.57 12.15
N ARG A 240 -21.23 -0.75 13.00
CA ARG A 240 -21.22 -0.96 14.45
C ARG A 240 -22.62 -0.74 15.03
N GLY A 241 -23.04 -1.67 15.88
CA GLY A 241 -24.37 -1.72 16.48
C GLY A 241 -25.41 -2.46 15.64
N VAL A 242 -25.11 -2.76 14.37
CA VAL A 242 -26.00 -3.50 13.46
C VAL A 242 -25.44 -4.89 13.24
N HIS A 243 -24.31 -4.99 12.54
CA HIS A 243 -23.78 -6.29 12.12
C HIS A 243 -23.20 -7.10 13.28
N ASP A 244 -22.54 -6.45 14.24
CA ASP A 244 -22.04 -7.12 15.45
C ASP A 244 -23.17 -7.57 16.38
N HIS A 245 -24.24 -6.77 16.47
CA HIS A 245 -25.43 -7.14 17.23
C HIS A 245 -26.11 -8.37 16.62
N ASP A 246 -26.41 -8.33 15.32
CA ASP A 246 -27.09 -9.41 14.60
C ASP A 246 -26.23 -10.69 14.60
N ALA A 247 -24.91 -10.57 14.39
CA ALA A 247 -24.00 -11.71 14.43
C ALA A 247 -23.98 -12.33 15.83
N THR A 248 -24.00 -11.50 16.88
CA THR A 248 -24.11 -11.99 18.27
C THR A 248 -25.43 -12.74 18.49
N ALA A 249 -26.54 -12.24 17.96
CA ALA A 249 -27.84 -12.90 18.06
C ALA A 249 -27.84 -14.26 17.35
N ILE A 250 -27.27 -14.33 16.14
CA ILE A 250 -27.09 -15.58 15.38
C ILE A 250 -26.24 -16.57 16.19
N LEU A 251 -25.07 -16.15 16.67
CA LEU A 251 -24.17 -17.01 17.43
C LEU A 251 -24.80 -17.51 18.73
N THR A 252 -25.55 -16.67 19.43
CA THR A 252 -26.27 -17.04 20.66
C THR A 252 -27.27 -18.17 20.40
N ALA A 253 -27.94 -18.16 19.25
CA ALA A 253 -28.87 -19.22 18.87
C ALA A 253 -28.14 -20.49 18.37
N VAL A 254 -27.03 -20.33 17.63
CA VAL A 254 -26.34 -21.44 16.97
C VAL A 254 -25.42 -22.21 17.91
N LEU A 255 -24.71 -21.57 18.83
CA LEU A 255 -23.71 -22.23 19.68
C LEU A 255 -24.28 -23.42 20.50
N PRO A 256 -25.46 -23.31 21.16
CA PRO A 256 -26.05 -24.45 21.87
C PRO A 256 -26.44 -25.61 20.94
N LEU A 257 -26.91 -25.29 19.74
CA LEU A 257 -27.22 -26.30 18.71
C LEU A 257 -25.95 -26.98 18.21
N TYR A 258 -24.86 -26.22 18.09
CA TYR A 258 -23.58 -26.73 17.64
C TYR A 258 -22.96 -27.72 18.64
N ASP A 259 -23.09 -27.43 19.93
CA ASP A 259 -22.69 -28.32 21.02
C ASP A 259 -23.56 -29.59 21.05
N GLY A 260 -24.90 -29.41 21.05
CA GLY A 260 -25.85 -30.51 21.11
C GLY A 260 -25.86 -31.43 19.87
N ALA A 261 -25.50 -30.92 18.69
CA ALA A 261 -25.48 -31.69 17.44
C ALA A 261 -24.37 -32.74 17.41
N GLY A 262 -23.27 -32.57 18.16
CA GLY A 262 -22.13 -33.49 18.13
C GLY A 262 -21.64 -33.75 16.69
N LEU A 263 -21.59 -35.01 16.26
CA LEU A 263 -21.18 -35.36 14.90
C LEU A 263 -22.19 -34.96 13.81
N LEU A 264 -23.45 -34.66 14.16
CA LEU A 264 -24.50 -34.30 13.19
C LEU A 264 -24.25 -32.95 12.50
N ARG A 265 -23.35 -32.12 13.04
CA ARG A 265 -22.90 -30.87 12.42
C ARG A 265 -22.16 -31.06 11.09
N HIS A 266 -21.64 -32.26 10.84
CA HIS A 266 -20.96 -32.58 9.58
C HIS A 266 -21.97 -33.09 8.54
N GLU A 267 -21.77 -32.77 7.27
CA GLU A 267 -22.61 -33.22 6.16
C GLU A 267 -22.88 -34.74 6.19
N PRO A 268 -24.13 -35.21 5.91
CA PRO A 268 -24.46 -36.64 5.93
C PRO A 268 -23.52 -37.49 5.07
N ALA A 269 -23.13 -36.98 3.89
CA ALA A 269 -22.19 -37.66 3.00
C ALA A 269 -20.82 -37.85 3.66
N ALA A 270 -20.27 -36.83 4.33
CA ALA A 270 -18.98 -36.91 5.01
C ALA A 270 -19.01 -37.94 6.16
N ARG A 271 -20.09 -37.95 6.95
CA ARG A 271 -20.27 -38.94 8.02
C ARG A 271 -20.37 -40.36 7.47
N ALA A 272 -21.11 -40.56 6.39
CA ALA A 272 -21.24 -41.87 5.75
C ALA A 272 -19.89 -42.39 5.22
N HIS A 273 -19.10 -41.53 4.56
CA HIS A 273 -17.76 -41.90 4.09
C HIS A 273 -16.83 -42.26 5.26
N ALA A 274 -16.84 -41.47 6.33
CA ALA A 274 -16.06 -41.78 7.53
C ALA A 274 -16.44 -43.13 8.14
N LEU A 275 -17.74 -43.45 8.21
CA LEU A 275 -18.23 -44.73 8.71
C LEU A 275 -17.84 -45.91 7.80
N LEU A 276 -17.94 -45.75 6.47
CA LEU A 276 -17.56 -46.78 5.51
C LEU A 276 -16.06 -47.07 5.56
N TYR A 277 -15.23 -46.02 5.60
CA TYR A 277 -13.79 -46.17 5.77
C TYR A 277 -13.44 -46.83 7.10
N TRP A 278 -14.09 -46.41 8.19
CA TRP A 278 -13.86 -47.02 9.50
C TRP A 278 -14.27 -48.50 9.53
N ALA A 279 -15.36 -48.87 8.87
CA ALA A 279 -15.86 -50.25 8.87
C ALA A 279 -15.09 -51.17 7.91
N HIS A 280 -14.73 -50.66 6.72
CA HIS A 280 -14.26 -51.47 5.60
C HIS A 280 -12.87 -51.08 5.08
N GLY A 281 -12.44 -49.84 5.30
CA GLY A 281 -11.14 -49.32 4.89
C GLY A 281 -10.03 -49.50 5.93
N THR A 282 -10.33 -50.10 7.08
CA THR A 282 -9.36 -50.34 8.17
C THR A 282 -9.46 -51.74 8.74
N THR A 283 -8.33 -52.26 9.20
CA THR A 283 -8.22 -53.48 10.01
C THR A 283 -8.53 -53.20 11.47
N ALA A 284 -8.72 -54.25 12.27
CA ALA A 284 -8.94 -54.10 13.71
C ALA A 284 -7.73 -53.49 14.43
N GLU A 285 -6.51 -53.80 13.99
CA GLU A 285 -5.27 -53.27 14.56
C GLU A 285 -5.11 -51.78 14.26
N GLU A 286 -5.36 -51.36 13.01
CA GLU A 286 -5.33 -49.95 12.62
C GLU A 286 -6.37 -49.13 13.38
N ARG A 287 -7.61 -49.64 13.53
CA ARG A 287 -8.63 -48.97 14.35
C ARG A 287 -8.19 -48.82 15.81
N ALA A 288 -7.54 -49.83 16.38
CA ALA A 288 -7.06 -49.79 17.75
C ALA A 288 -5.92 -48.75 17.92
N ASP A 289 -5.00 -48.69 16.95
CA ASP A 289 -3.94 -47.68 16.94
C ASP A 289 -4.49 -46.25 16.77
N LEU A 290 -5.32 -46.02 15.76
CA LEU A 290 -5.95 -44.72 15.51
C LEU A 290 -6.77 -44.24 16.72
N THR A 291 -7.53 -45.13 17.35
CA THR A 291 -8.30 -44.80 18.57
C THR A 291 -7.37 -44.39 19.71
N ARG A 292 -6.25 -45.08 19.89
CA ARG A 292 -5.27 -44.78 20.93
C ARG A 292 -4.60 -43.43 20.70
N ARG A 293 -4.13 -43.18 19.47
CA ARG A 293 -3.51 -41.91 19.04
C ARG A 293 -4.50 -40.76 19.20
N ALA A 294 -5.72 -40.89 18.69
CA ALA A 294 -6.77 -39.88 18.81
C ALA A 294 -7.14 -39.57 20.26
N ARG A 295 -7.32 -40.59 21.11
CA ARG A 295 -7.59 -40.38 22.55
C ARG A 295 -6.43 -39.70 23.27
N SER A 296 -5.19 -40.07 22.95
CA SER A 296 -4.02 -39.44 23.55
C SER A 296 -3.92 -37.97 23.15
N LEU A 297 -4.12 -37.67 21.86
CA LEU A 297 -4.08 -36.30 21.35
C LEU A 297 -5.24 -35.45 21.87
N ALA A 298 -6.42 -36.04 22.07
CA ALA A 298 -7.54 -35.36 22.71
C ALA A 298 -7.20 -34.94 24.15
N ARG A 299 -6.60 -35.83 24.95
CA ARG A 299 -6.15 -35.48 26.32
C ARG A 299 -5.09 -34.38 26.32
N VAL A 300 -4.14 -34.42 25.39
CA VAL A 300 -3.14 -33.36 25.24
C VAL A 300 -3.81 -32.04 24.88
N ARG A 301 -4.75 -32.04 23.93
CA ARG A 301 -5.53 -30.87 23.56
C ARG A 301 -6.29 -30.29 24.75
N ASP A 302 -6.97 -31.13 25.51
CA ASP A 302 -7.80 -30.68 26.63
C ASP A 302 -6.94 -30.10 27.79
N ALA A 303 -5.69 -30.56 27.94
CA ALA A 303 -4.77 -30.08 28.98
C ALA A 303 -3.91 -28.87 28.56
N PHE A 304 -3.51 -28.79 27.28
CA PHE A 304 -2.48 -27.85 26.82
C PHE A 304 -2.87 -27.05 25.56
N GLY A 305 -4.07 -27.26 25.02
CA GLY A 305 -4.48 -26.72 23.71
C GLY A 305 -4.04 -27.62 22.54
N PRO A 306 -4.55 -27.35 21.32
CA PRO A 306 -4.39 -28.25 20.17
C PRO A 306 -2.92 -28.44 19.77
N PRO A 307 -2.38 -29.68 19.84
CA PRO A 307 -0.99 -29.95 19.44
C PRO A 307 -0.88 -30.06 17.91
N PRO A 308 0.25 -29.69 17.28
CA PRO A 308 0.46 -29.87 15.83
C PRO A 308 0.24 -31.31 15.34
N ALA A 309 0.51 -32.30 16.20
CA ALA A 309 0.27 -33.71 15.92
C ALA A 309 -1.21 -34.06 15.71
N LEU A 310 -2.14 -33.25 16.22
CA LEU A 310 -3.58 -33.41 15.97
C LEU A 310 -3.92 -33.08 14.51
N ASP A 311 -3.33 -32.02 13.96
CA ASP A 311 -3.53 -31.65 12.56
C ASP A 311 -2.82 -32.63 11.62
N ALA A 312 -1.65 -33.14 12.01
CA ALA A 312 -0.99 -34.23 11.29
C ALA A 312 -1.88 -35.49 11.20
N LEU A 313 -2.50 -35.90 12.32
CA LEU A 313 -3.43 -37.04 12.33
C LEU A 313 -4.69 -36.77 11.47
N ARG A 314 -5.22 -35.54 11.52
CA ARG A 314 -6.34 -35.14 10.64
C ARG A 314 -5.97 -35.23 9.17
N ALA A 315 -4.77 -34.75 8.79
CA ALA A 315 -4.28 -34.80 7.42
C ALA A 315 -4.06 -36.25 6.94
N GLU A 316 -3.47 -37.11 7.78
CA GLU A 316 -3.32 -38.55 7.51
C GLU A 316 -4.67 -39.22 7.24
N LEU A 317 -5.66 -38.99 8.11
CA LEU A 317 -7.01 -39.54 7.93
C LEU A 317 -7.71 -38.95 6.70
N ALA A 318 -7.54 -37.67 6.41
CA ALA A 318 -8.12 -37.04 5.22
C ALA A 318 -7.53 -37.63 3.93
N GLN A 319 -6.22 -37.90 3.90
CA GLN A 319 -5.57 -38.56 2.77
C GLN A 319 -6.06 -40.00 2.60
N ALA A 320 -6.17 -40.76 3.69
CA ALA A 320 -6.67 -42.14 3.65
C ALA A 320 -8.15 -42.23 3.25
N LEU A 321 -8.97 -41.25 3.63
CA LEU A 321 -10.36 -41.11 3.18
C LEU A 321 -10.43 -40.68 1.70
N GLY A 322 -9.53 -39.81 1.25
CA GLY A 322 -9.47 -39.32 -0.13
C GLY A 322 -8.98 -40.37 -1.15
N SER A 323 -8.03 -41.23 -0.77
CA SER A 323 -7.45 -42.26 -1.64
C SER A 323 -8.40 -43.43 -1.96
N GLY A 324 -9.53 -43.55 -1.24
CA GLY A 324 -10.54 -44.59 -1.44
C GLY A 324 -11.80 -44.17 -2.22
N THR A 325 -11.85 -42.98 -2.82
CA THR A 325 -13.10 -42.47 -3.43
C THR A 325 -13.16 -42.78 -4.93
N PRO A 326 -14.12 -43.57 -5.46
CA PRO A 326 -14.48 -43.49 -6.86
C PRO A 326 -15.10 -42.11 -7.13
N ALA A 327 -14.75 -41.48 -8.26
CA ALA A 327 -15.19 -40.14 -8.68
C ALA A 327 -16.68 -39.87 -8.36
N PRO A 328 -17.06 -38.61 -8.02
CA PRO A 328 -18.44 -38.31 -7.65
C PRO A 328 -19.39 -38.77 -8.74
N ALA A 329 -20.38 -39.58 -8.35
CA ALA A 329 -21.41 -40.09 -9.25
C ALA A 329 -22.02 -38.93 -10.02
N ARG A 330 -21.82 -38.97 -11.35
CA ARG A 330 -22.42 -38.07 -12.33
C ARG A 330 -23.90 -37.91 -12.01
N LYS A 331 -24.36 -36.68 -11.76
CA LYS A 331 -25.78 -36.35 -11.47
C LYS A 331 -26.70 -37.13 -12.40
N LEU A 332 -27.49 -38.03 -11.85
CA LEU A 332 -28.54 -38.73 -12.58
C LEU A 332 -29.60 -37.68 -12.98
N PRO A 333 -30.01 -37.58 -14.25
CA PRO A 333 -31.02 -36.60 -14.65
C PRO A 333 -32.36 -36.86 -13.95
N PRO A 334 -33.17 -35.82 -13.70
CA PRO A 334 -34.44 -35.98 -13.02
C PRO A 334 -35.36 -36.88 -13.85
N ARG A 335 -35.92 -37.90 -13.20
CA ARG A 335 -36.95 -38.77 -13.78
C ARG A 335 -38.16 -37.92 -14.13
N THR A 336 -38.39 -37.69 -15.42
CA THR A 336 -39.66 -37.16 -15.92
C THR A 336 -40.73 -38.21 -15.69
N SER A 337 -41.67 -37.94 -14.78
CA SER A 337 -42.87 -38.75 -14.61
C SER A 337 -43.81 -38.51 -15.79
N SER A 338 -43.70 -39.33 -16.83
CA SER A 338 -44.79 -39.52 -17.79
C SER A 338 -45.73 -40.60 -17.23
N THR A 339 -46.88 -40.20 -16.71
CA THR A 339 -48.02 -41.12 -16.60
C THR A 339 -49.24 -40.43 -17.19
N ASN A 340 -49.48 -40.77 -18.45
CA ASN A 340 -50.72 -40.54 -19.16
C ASN A 340 -51.65 -41.71 -18.78
N SER A 341 -52.75 -41.44 -18.06
CA SER A 341 -53.96 -42.30 -18.03
C SER A 341 -55.13 -41.55 -17.38
N PRO A 342 -56.39 -41.85 -17.79
CA PRO A 342 -57.47 -40.87 -17.92
C PRO A 342 -58.33 -40.70 -16.66
N PRO A 343 -59.19 -39.66 -16.57
CA PRO A 343 -59.94 -39.34 -15.36
C PRO A 343 -61.28 -40.08 -15.31
N ALA A 344 -61.67 -40.52 -14.11
CA ALA A 344 -63.02 -40.93 -13.74
C ALA A 344 -63.28 -40.56 -12.26
N PRO A 345 -64.53 -40.41 -11.81
CA PRO A 345 -65.13 -39.10 -11.54
C PRO A 345 -65.23 -38.77 -10.04
N ARG A 346 -65.42 -37.47 -9.78
CA ARG A 346 -65.62 -36.88 -8.44
C ARG A 346 -66.96 -37.33 -7.83
N ALA A 347 -66.93 -37.71 -6.56
CA ALA A 347 -68.09 -37.73 -5.68
C ALA A 347 -67.74 -37.07 -4.32
N SER A 348 -68.67 -36.24 -3.87
CA SER A 348 -68.66 -35.36 -2.69
C SER A 348 -69.35 -36.00 -1.48
N SER A 349 -68.83 -35.80 -0.25
CA SER A 349 -69.59 -35.68 1.02
C SER A 349 -68.61 -35.53 2.20
N SER A 350 -68.46 -34.36 2.84
CA SER A 350 -69.14 -33.93 4.09
C SER A 350 -68.89 -34.79 5.34
N ALA A 351 -67.95 -34.33 6.20
CA ALA A 351 -67.86 -34.23 7.69
C ALA A 351 -68.63 -35.21 8.64
N PRO A 352 -68.39 -35.24 9.99
CA PRO A 352 -67.35 -34.62 10.84
C PRO A 352 -66.68 -35.58 11.87
N ALA A 353 -65.76 -35.02 12.67
CA ALA A 353 -65.07 -35.59 13.83
C ALA A 353 -65.98 -35.90 15.05
N PRO A 354 -65.47 -36.67 16.04
CA PRO A 354 -65.89 -36.52 17.43
C PRO A 354 -64.73 -36.17 18.39
N ALA A 355 -65.13 -35.55 19.49
CA ALA A 355 -64.30 -35.01 20.55
C ALA A 355 -64.42 -35.82 21.86
N ARG A 356 -63.34 -35.78 22.67
CA ARG A 356 -63.25 -35.73 24.16
C ARG A 356 -63.72 -36.90 25.05
N SER A 357 -62.80 -37.31 25.93
CA SER A 357 -62.99 -37.51 27.40
C SER A 357 -61.60 -37.63 28.07
N SER A 358 -61.08 -36.73 28.93
CA SER A 358 -61.29 -36.55 30.40
C SER A 358 -61.29 -37.89 31.18
N THR A 359 -60.52 -38.18 32.23
CA THR A 359 -60.16 -37.42 33.47
C THR A 359 -59.13 -38.24 34.34
N PRO A 360 -58.70 -37.84 35.58
CA PRO A 360 -57.28 -37.82 36.00
C PRO A 360 -56.94 -38.66 37.27
N SER A 361 -55.69 -38.61 37.77
CA SER A 361 -55.36 -39.07 39.15
C SER A 361 -54.18 -38.33 39.81
N ALA A 362 -54.47 -37.73 40.98
CA ALA A 362 -53.70 -37.34 42.21
C ALA A 362 -52.20 -36.95 42.12
N ALA A 363 -51.70 -35.79 42.60
CA ALA A 363 -51.62 -35.20 43.97
C ALA A 363 -50.81 -36.07 44.97
N ARG A 364 -49.82 -35.65 45.79
CA ARG A 364 -49.05 -34.42 46.14
C ARG A 364 -47.91 -34.89 47.16
N PRO A 365 -47.18 -34.09 47.98
CA PRO A 365 -45.70 -34.05 48.06
C PRO A 365 -45.06 -34.45 49.44
N PRO A 366 -43.96 -33.83 49.94
CA PRO A 366 -42.61 -34.39 50.20
C PRO A 366 -42.30 -34.63 51.71
N PRO A 367 -41.03 -34.89 52.11
CA PRO A 367 -40.31 -33.86 52.89
C PRO A 367 -38.76 -33.82 52.76
N THR A 368 -38.18 -32.62 52.98
CA THR A 368 -36.84 -32.37 53.58
C THR A 368 -37.04 -32.28 55.13
N PRO A 369 -36.04 -32.24 56.06
CA PRO A 369 -34.75 -31.52 55.95
C PRO A 369 -33.56 -32.05 56.81
N SER A 370 -32.52 -31.20 56.91
CA SER A 370 -31.56 -31.03 58.04
C SER A 370 -30.40 -32.06 58.16
N THR A 371 -29.13 -31.74 58.47
CA THR A 371 -28.53 -30.60 59.19
C THR A 371 -26.98 -30.70 59.20
N THR A 372 -26.29 -29.54 59.27
CA THR A 372 -25.03 -29.21 60.03
C THR A 372 -23.74 -29.99 59.70
N THR A 373 -22.55 -29.41 59.49
CA THR A 373 -21.79 -28.51 60.39
C THR A 373 -20.51 -27.98 59.69
N SER A 374 -20.21 -26.70 59.90
CA SER A 374 -18.99 -25.93 59.55
C SER A 374 -17.71 -26.38 60.33
N PRO A 375 -16.63 -25.57 60.44
CA PRO A 375 -15.69 -25.01 59.44
C PRO A 375 -14.20 -25.34 59.79
N SER A 376 -13.24 -25.09 58.89
CA SER A 376 -11.85 -24.89 59.33
C SER A 376 -11.04 -23.93 58.44
N ARG A 377 -10.81 -22.75 59.03
CA ARG A 377 -9.58 -21.92 59.04
C ARG A 377 -8.69 -21.82 57.79
N ARG A 378 -8.67 -20.60 57.24
CA ARG A 378 -7.49 -19.96 56.61
C ARG A 378 -6.34 -19.82 57.62
N PRO A 379 -5.12 -19.58 57.11
CA PRO A 379 -4.57 -18.24 57.33
C PRO A 379 -3.91 -17.62 56.09
N HIS A 380 -4.08 -16.31 55.97
CA HIS A 380 -3.25 -15.39 55.16
C HIS A 380 -1.92 -15.14 55.88
N ARG A 381 -0.80 -15.06 55.14
CA ARG A 381 0.28 -14.07 55.36
C ARG A 381 1.29 -14.03 54.19
N PRO A 382 2.22 -13.04 54.10
CA PRO A 382 2.39 -12.14 52.95
C PRO A 382 3.80 -12.27 52.29
N PRO A 383 4.22 -11.44 51.32
CA PRO A 383 5.55 -11.55 50.70
C PRO A 383 6.61 -10.72 51.43
N PRO A 384 7.90 -11.01 51.22
CA PRO A 384 8.85 -9.91 51.12
C PRO A 384 9.99 -10.08 50.08
N ALA A 385 10.29 -8.93 49.45
CA ALA A 385 11.60 -8.33 49.16
C ALA A 385 12.71 -9.11 48.42
N GLY A 386 13.24 -8.46 47.37
CA GLY A 386 14.53 -8.80 46.77
C GLY A 386 15.73 -8.10 47.42
N ARG A 387 16.95 -8.53 47.03
CA ARG A 387 18.17 -7.72 46.79
C ARG A 387 19.41 -8.60 46.61
N GLY A 388 20.34 -8.14 45.76
CA GLY A 388 21.75 -8.56 45.67
C GLY A 388 22.02 -9.50 44.48
N LEU A 389 23.04 -9.32 43.62
CA LEU A 389 24.33 -8.66 43.84
C LEU A 389 25.05 -8.39 42.48
N ALA A 390 25.77 -7.25 42.45
CA ALA A 390 27.06 -6.94 41.81
C ALA A 390 27.24 -7.02 40.27
N ASP A 391 27.66 -5.95 39.57
CA ASP A 391 28.85 -5.07 39.62
C ASP A 391 29.95 -5.49 38.63
N ARG A 392 30.23 -4.63 37.64
CA ARG A 392 31.55 -4.41 36.99
C ARG A 392 31.55 -3.13 36.11
N VAL A 393 31.74 -1.99 36.76
CA VAL A 393 32.90 -1.07 36.64
C VAL A 393 33.59 -0.85 35.26
N ARG A 394 33.51 0.44 34.82
CA ARG A 394 34.50 1.37 34.18
C ARG A 394 35.12 0.98 32.82
N HIS A 395 35.16 1.85 31.79
CA HIS A 395 35.83 3.15 31.60
C HIS A 395 35.11 3.88 30.43
N GLY A 396 34.87 5.19 30.36
CA GLY A 396 35.66 6.32 30.82
C GLY A 396 36.55 6.84 29.68
N ASP A 397 36.05 7.75 28.83
CA ASP A 397 36.88 8.87 28.39
C ASP A 397 36.07 10.10 27.93
N ARG A 398 36.57 11.27 28.33
CA ARG A 398 36.10 12.63 28.02
C ARG A 398 37.21 13.32 27.23
N GLY A 399 36.85 14.20 26.30
CA GLY A 399 37.72 15.29 25.82
C GLY A 399 37.14 15.93 24.57
N GLN A 400 36.44 17.07 24.68
CA GLN A 400 36.98 18.44 24.50
C GLN A 400 37.73 18.61 23.17
N ALA A 401 37.12 19.28 22.19
CA ALA A 401 37.13 20.74 21.98
C ALA A 401 38.44 21.23 21.36
N ASP A 402 38.40 21.73 20.12
CA ASP A 402 38.97 23.05 19.84
C ASP A 402 38.44 23.71 18.56
N ARG A 403 38.59 25.03 18.57
CA ARG A 403 38.04 26.11 17.74
C ARG A 403 38.53 26.14 16.29
N ARG A 404 37.71 26.72 15.41
CA ARG A 404 38.00 27.95 14.64
C ARG A 404 36.74 28.58 14.08
#